data_AF-A0A093IGN7-F1
#
_entry.id   AF-A0A093IGN7-F1
#
_cell.length_a   1.000
_cell.length_b   1.000
_cell.length_c   1.000
_cell.angle_alpha   90.00
_cell.angle_beta   90.00
_cell.angle_gamma   90.00
#
_symmetry.space_group_name_H-M   'P 1'
#
loop_
_entity.id
_entity.type
_entity.pdbx_description
1 polymer ?
#
loop_
_entity_poly.entity_id
_entity_poly.type
_entity_poly.pdbx_seq_one_letter_code
_entity_poly.pdbx_strand_id
1 'polypeptide(L)' 'QVRGLCGTYNWHQQDEFTTPAGDVELGVIAFANKFWVPGTCPAPGPVPLDSCDAFTGHRELVEAACAILLGAAFQ' A
#
# COMPACT_ATOMS: atom_id res chain seq x y z
N GLN A 1 15.11 -17.59 2.86
CA GLN A 1 14.62 -16.46 2.07
C GLN A 1 13.23 -16.10 2.57
N VAL A 2 12.95 -14.81 2.80
CA VAL A 2 11.65 -14.36 3.33
C VAL A 2 10.70 -14.02 2.18
N ARG A 3 9.39 -14.14 2.43
CA ARG A 3 8.32 -13.69 1.53
C ARG A 3 7.17 -13.21 2.41
N GLY A 4 6.70 -12.00 2.19
CA GLY A 4 5.69 -11.35 3.00
C GLY A 4 5.22 -10.07 2.34
N LEU A 5 4.29 -9.37 2.97
CA LEU A 5 3.85 -8.05 2.49
C LEU A 5 4.99 -7.02 2.45
N CYS A 6 6.09 -7.26 3.17
CA CYS A 6 7.31 -6.45 3.13
C CYS A 6 8.37 -6.96 2.14
N GLY A 7 8.01 -7.84 1.21
CA GLY A 7 8.87 -8.32 0.13
C GLY A 7 9.80 -9.48 0.49
N THR A 8 10.92 -9.56 -0.22
CA THR A 8 11.82 -10.73 -0.30
C THR A 8 13.16 -10.55 0.43
N TYR A 9 13.47 -9.32 0.85
CA TYR A 9 14.71 -8.94 1.54
C TYR A 9 15.99 -9.37 0.79
N ASN A 10 16.04 -9.14 -0.52
CA ASN A 10 17.16 -9.53 -1.38
C ASN A 10 17.80 -8.36 -2.15
N TRP A 11 17.45 -7.11 -1.80
CA TRP A 11 17.90 -5.88 -2.48
C TRP A 11 17.41 -5.73 -3.92
N HIS A 12 16.45 -6.55 -4.37
CA HIS A 12 15.91 -6.50 -5.71
C HIS A 12 14.44 -6.07 -5.70
N GLN A 13 14.23 -4.76 -5.83
CA GLN A 13 12.92 -4.13 -5.64
C GLN A 13 11.85 -4.63 -6.64
N GLN A 14 12.27 -5.12 -7.81
CA GLN A 14 11.34 -5.58 -8.86
C GLN A 14 10.65 -6.90 -8.52
N ASP A 15 11.10 -7.61 -7.48
CA ASP A 15 10.48 -8.86 -7.03
C ASP A 15 9.80 -8.77 -5.65
N GLU A 16 9.64 -7.55 -5.11
CA GLU A 16 8.99 -7.38 -3.80
C GLU A 16 7.55 -7.90 -3.78
N PHE A 17 6.90 -8.00 -4.95
CA PHE A 17 5.57 -8.61 -5.09
C PHE A 17 5.60 -10.13 -5.33
N THR A 18 6.64 -10.81 -4.82
CA THR A 18 6.71 -12.27 -4.81
C THR A 18 5.69 -12.86 -3.83
N THR A 19 4.78 -13.69 -4.34
CA THR A 19 3.73 -14.35 -3.54
C THR A 19 4.30 -15.49 -2.69
N PRO A 20 3.53 -16.07 -1.75
CA PRO A 20 3.94 -17.29 -1.05
C PRO A 20 4.30 -18.46 -2.00
N ALA A 21 3.62 -18.56 -3.15
CA ALA A 21 3.87 -19.60 -4.15
C ALA A 21 5.14 -19.34 -4.99
N GLY A 22 5.67 -18.11 -4.97
CA GLY A 22 6.94 -17.76 -5.62
C GLY A 22 6.82 -17.15 -7.01
N ASP A 23 5.61 -16.99 -7.54
CA ASP A 23 5.32 -16.11 -8.68
C ASP A 23 5.39 -14.63 -8.25
N VAL A 24 5.58 -13.72 -9.22
CA VAL A 24 5.60 -12.28 -9.00
C VAL A 24 4.34 -11.66 -9.59
N GLU A 25 3.59 -10.94 -8.77
CA GLU A 25 2.40 -10.20 -9.19
C GLU A 25 2.74 -8.79 -9.66
N LEU A 26 1.94 -8.23 -10.57
CA LEU A 26 2.16 -6.88 -11.12
C LEU A 26 1.41 -5.77 -10.38
N GLY A 27 0.37 -6.13 -9.63
CA GLY A 27 -0.53 -5.19 -8.98
C GLY A 27 -0.54 -5.36 -7.47
N VAL A 28 -0.56 -4.24 -6.73
CA VAL A 28 -0.58 -4.21 -5.26
C VAL A 28 -1.71 -5.07 -4.68
N ILE A 29 -2.91 -4.99 -5.27
CA ILE A 29 -4.09 -5.73 -4.80
C ILE A 29 -3.97 -7.22 -5.11
N ALA A 30 -3.53 -7.58 -6.32
CA ALA A 30 -3.30 -8.98 -6.69
C ALA A 30 -2.26 -9.62 -5.76
N PHE A 31 -1.16 -8.91 -5.48
CA PHE A 31 -0.14 -9.31 -4.54
C PHE A 31 -0.67 -9.48 -3.10
N ALA A 32 -1.29 -8.44 -2.53
CA ALA A 32 -1.76 -8.47 -1.14
C ALA A 32 -2.79 -9.58 -0.90
N ASN A 33 -3.66 -9.85 -1.89
CA ASN A 33 -4.66 -10.91 -1.80
C ASN A 33 -4.04 -12.32 -1.71
N LYS A 34 -2.79 -12.53 -2.17
CA LYS A 34 -2.11 -13.82 -2.05
C LYS A 34 -1.66 -14.14 -0.63
N PHE A 35 -1.66 -13.14 0.26
CA PHE A 35 -1.36 -13.28 1.69
C PHE A 35 -2.61 -13.28 2.57
N TRP A 36 -3.80 -13.15 1.98
CA TRP A 36 -5.05 -13.30 2.70
C TRP A 36 -5.32 -14.78 3.01
N VAL A 37 -5.68 -15.07 4.26
CA VAL A 37 -6.00 -16.43 4.72
C VAL A 37 -7.52 -16.55 4.88
N PRO A 38 -8.19 -17.42 4.10
CA PRO A 38 -9.63 -17.63 4.23
C PRO A 38 -10.02 -18.06 5.66
N GLY A 39 -11.10 -17.46 6.18
CA GLY A 39 -11.65 -17.81 7.50
C GLY A 39 -11.00 -17.11 8.70
N THR A 40 -9.91 -16.36 8.52
CA THR A 40 -9.29 -15.57 9.59
C THR A 40 -9.73 -14.11 9.59
N CYS A 41 -10.17 -13.59 8.44
CA CYS A 41 -10.68 -12.22 8.29
C CYS A 41 -11.61 -12.12 7.06
N PRO A 42 -12.45 -11.07 6.97
CA PRO A 42 -13.24 -10.80 5.78
C PRO A 42 -12.37 -10.73 4.53
N ALA A 43 -12.93 -11.12 3.38
CA ALA A 43 -12.24 -10.97 2.11
C ALA A 43 -11.87 -9.50 1.89
N PRO A 44 -10.68 -9.21 1.33
CA PRO A 44 -10.29 -7.85 0.99
C PRO A 44 -11.35 -7.21 0.07
N GLY A 45 -11.82 -6.03 0.45
CA GLY A 45 -12.78 -5.26 -0.35
C GLY A 45 -12.12 -4.58 -1.55
N PRO A 46 -12.91 -3.93 -2.41
CA PRO A 46 -12.36 -3.04 -3.44
C PRO A 46 -11.54 -1.92 -2.79
N VAL A 47 -10.55 -1.41 -3.53
CA VAL A 47 -9.74 -0.27 -3.09
C VAL A 47 -10.67 0.90 -2.79
N PRO A 48 -10.59 1.52 -1.60
CA PRO A 48 -11.39 2.70 -1.30
C PRO A 48 -11.15 3.82 -2.32
N LEU A 49 -12.19 4.63 -2.55
CA LEU A 49 -12.04 5.90 -3.27
C LEU A 49 -10.98 6.76 -2.60
N ASP A 50 -10.37 7.68 -3.35
CA ASP A 50 -9.43 8.65 -2.78
C ASP A 50 -10.12 9.39 -1.62
N SER A 51 -9.53 9.29 -0.42
CA SER A 51 -10.07 9.91 0.78
C SER A 51 -10.22 11.43 0.64
N CYS A 52 -9.41 12.08 -0.21
CA CYS A 52 -9.51 13.51 -0.49
C CYS A 52 -10.79 13.87 -1.27
N ASP A 53 -11.26 12.94 -2.13
CA ASP A 53 -12.50 13.08 -2.87
C ASP A 53 -13.72 12.68 -2.03
N ALA A 54 -13.57 11.68 -1.16
CA ALA A 54 -14.63 11.25 -0.25
C ALA A 54 -14.93 12.29 0.86
N PHE A 55 -13.93 13.07 1.28
CA PHE A 55 -14.02 14.04 2.37
C PHE A 55 -13.59 15.44 1.94
N THR A 56 -14.17 15.95 0.87
CA THR A 56 -13.81 17.26 0.27
C THR A 56 -13.76 18.43 1.25
N GLY A 57 -14.62 18.45 2.27
CA GLY A 57 -14.63 19.49 3.31
C GLY A 57 -13.38 19.57 4.18
N HIS A 58 -12.52 18.54 4.18
CA HIS A 58 -11.25 18.52 4.91
C HIS A 58 -10.04 18.79 4.01
N ARG A 59 -10.24 18.92 2.70
CA ARG A 59 -9.15 18.94 1.73
C ARG A 59 -8.16 20.08 1.97
N GLU A 60 -8.66 21.31 2.12
CA GLU A 60 -7.81 22.50 2.35
C GLU A 60 -6.98 22.37 3.64
N LEU A 61 -7.60 21.89 4.72
CA LEU A 61 -6.93 21.65 6.00
C LEU A 61 -5.79 20.64 5.86
N VAL A 62 -6.06 19.51 5.20
CA VAL A 62 -5.08 18.42 5.04
C VAL A 62 -3.94 18.86 4.10
N GLU A 63 -4.26 19.50 2.98
CA GLU A 63 -3.26 20.02 2.05
C GLU A 63 -2.34 21.04 2.73
N ALA A 64 -2.89 21.97 3.53
CA ALA A 64 -2.10 22.93 4.29
C ALA A 64 -1.20 22.25 5.33
N ALA A 65 -1.70 21.23 6.04
CA ALA A 65 -0.92 20.49 7.02
C ALA A 65 0.21 19.69 6.36
N CYS A 66 -0.07 18.99 5.26
CA CYS A 66 0.92 18.18 4.54
C CYS A 66 1.98 19.04 3.82
N ALA A 67 1.64 20.24 3.38
CA ALA A 67 2.58 21.16 2.73
C ALA A 67 3.78 21.54 3.63
N ILE A 68 3.64 21.42 4.95
CA ILE A 68 4.73 21.63 5.92
C ILE A 68 5.92 20.71 5.61
N LEU A 69 5.68 19.47 5.17
CA LEU A 69 6.72 18.50 4.81
C LEU A 69 7.56 18.95 3.60
N LEU A 70 7.05 19.87 2.80
CA LEU A 70 7.74 20.45 1.64
C LEU A 70 8.33 21.84 1.94
N GLY A 71 8.13 22.34 3.15
CA GLY A 71 8.55 23.67 3.59
C GLY A 71 9.98 23.71 4.09
N ALA A 72 10.44 24.92 4.43
CA ALA A 72 11.81 25.21 4.85
C ALA A 72 12.27 24.44 6.10
N ALA A 73 11.35 23.93 6.94
CA ALA A 73 11.71 23.12 8.10
C ALA A 73 12.31 21.75 7.72
N PHE A 74 12.05 21.28 6.49
CA PHE A 74 12.46 19.97 5.97
C PHE A 74 13.37 20.07 4.73
N GLN A 75 13.94 21.25 4.46
CA GLN A 75 15.00 21.48 3.47
C GLN A 75 16.35 21.63 4.16
#